data_AF-A0A1F3XTN5-F1
#
_entry.id   AF-A0A1F3XTN5-F1
#
_cell.length_a   1.000
_cell.length_b   1.000
_cell.length_c   1.000
_cell.angle_alpha   90.00
_cell.angle_beta   90.00
_cell.angle_gamma   90.00
#
_symmetry.space_group_name_H-M   'P 1'
#
loop_
_entity.id
_entity.type
_entity.pdbx_description
1 polymer ?
#
loop_
_entity_poly.entity_id
_entity_poly.type
_entity_poly.pdbx_seq_one_letter_code
_entity_poly.pdbx_strand_id
1 'polypeptide(L)'
;GLEFGIGFSPYEIYLSFDDEARKQLLARIETFNRLGLDRLAILFDDMKGGLPGLARMQVDIAHLVRDHARARHFAICPTYYSYDPVLDQIFGKRPAAYLEELGQKLDPKIDIFWTGEVTCSKSYPPEHLREVSDLIARKPLLWDNYPVNDGPKMCKFLHLRAFEGRPRELADLLSGHAVNPMNQPVLSRIPMLTLAEIYRATSSYSPAAAFRRAAENVGTHEFAVRLAADIDVFATRGFERLSHAEKQDLVRIYSEFLNTKAGPAASEIIDWLNGRSIVGREVFLTQ
;
A
#
# COMPACT_ATOMS: atom_id res chain seq x y z
N GLY A 1 -18.84 -9.48 3.55
CA GLY A 1 -18.29 -10.20 2.37
C GLY A 1 -17.02 -9.50 1.91
N LEU A 2 -16.41 -9.95 0.81
CA LEU A 2 -15.36 -9.21 0.11
C LEU A 2 -16.00 -8.16 -0.79
N GLU A 3 -15.48 -6.93 -0.78
CA GLU A 3 -15.91 -5.84 -1.66
C GLU A 3 -14.84 -5.62 -2.73
N PHE A 4 -15.26 -5.35 -3.96
CA PHE A 4 -14.36 -5.12 -5.09
C PHE A 4 -14.31 -3.65 -5.48
N GLY A 5 -13.14 -3.16 -5.87
CA GLY A 5 -12.99 -1.78 -6.30
C GLY A 5 -11.80 -1.54 -7.21
N ILE A 6 -11.74 -0.31 -7.71
CA ILE A 6 -10.68 0.18 -8.59
C ILE A 6 -10.02 1.40 -7.95
N GLY A 7 -8.69 1.44 -7.95
CA GLY A 7 -7.91 2.67 -7.84
C GLY A 7 -7.65 3.21 -9.24
N PHE A 8 -7.99 4.47 -9.48
CA PHE A 8 -7.86 5.11 -10.78
C PHE A 8 -7.07 6.40 -10.65
N SER A 9 -5.94 6.46 -11.35
CA SER A 9 -5.06 7.62 -11.43
C SER A 9 -5.33 8.37 -12.75
N PRO A 10 -6.15 9.44 -12.77
CA PRO A 10 -6.33 10.26 -13.95
C PRO A 10 -5.09 11.15 -14.16
N TYR A 11 -4.02 10.53 -14.68
CA TYR A 11 -2.67 11.09 -14.71
C TYR A 11 -2.64 12.56 -15.14
N GLU A 12 -2.21 13.42 -14.22
CA GLU A 12 -2.03 14.86 -14.39
C GLU A 12 -3.25 15.62 -14.96
N ILE A 13 -4.46 15.06 -14.89
CA ILE A 13 -5.68 15.69 -15.46
C ILE A 13 -5.94 17.09 -14.88
N TYR A 14 -5.52 17.33 -13.64
CA TYR A 14 -5.68 18.60 -12.93
C TYR A 14 -4.80 19.72 -13.48
N LEU A 15 -3.82 19.43 -14.36
CA LEU A 15 -3.03 20.44 -15.06
C LEU A 15 -3.86 21.19 -16.11
N SER A 16 -4.85 20.53 -16.72
CA SER A 16 -5.75 21.10 -17.73
C SER A 16 -7.11 20.40 -17.70
N PHE A 17 -7.96 20.80 -16.74
CA PHE A 17 -9.27 20.18 -16.55
C PHE A 17 -10.39 20.89 -17.33
N ASP A 18 -10.23 20.93 -18.65
CA ASP A 18 -11.19 21.49 -19.61
C ASP A 18 -12.37 20.54 -19.93
N ASP A 19 -13.24 20.95 -20.85
CA ASP A 19 -14.44 20.18 -21.23
C ASP A 19 -14.11 18.83 -21.87
N GLU A 20 -13.01 18.73 -22.62
CA GLU A 20 -12.60 17.47 -23.24
C GLU A 20 -12.03 16.51 -22.20
N ALA A 21 -11.20 17.00 -21.27
CA ALA A 21 -10.72 16.23 -20.13
C ALA A 21 -11.88 15.70 -19.26
N ARG A 22 -12.89 16.55 -18.99
CA ARG A 22 -14.12 16.15 -18.29
C ARG A 22 -14.86 15.05 -19.03
N LYS A 23 -15.03 15.18 -20.35
CA LYS A 23 -15.71 14.18 -21.18
C LYS A 23 -14.97 12.83 -21.17
N GLN A 24 -13.65 12.84 -21.27
CA GLN A 24 -12.84 11.62 -21.23
C GLN A 24 -12.88 10.94 -19.85
N LEU A 25 -12.82 11.73 -18.78
CA LEU A 25 -12.99 11.24 -17.41
C LEU A 25 -14.35 10.55 -17.25
N LEU A 26 -15.44 11.21 -17.64
CA LEU A 26 -16.80 10.65 -17.54
C LEU A 26 -16.96 9.38 -18.39
N ALA A 27 -16.39 9.32 -19.60
CA ALA A 27 -16.40 8.11 -20.41
C ALA A 27 -15.67 6.93 -19.71
N ARG A 28 -14.59 7.22 -18.98
CA ARG A 28 -13.90 6.22 -18.17
C ARG A 28 -14.74 5.76 -16.99
N ILE A 29 -15.39 6.68 -16.28
CA ILE A 29 -16.31 6.36 -15.17
C ILE A 29 -17.48 5.49 -15.65
N GLU A 30 -18.03 5.76 -16.83
CA GLU A 30 -19.08 4.91 -17.42
C GLU A 30 -18.59 3.48 -17.71
N THR A 31 -17.30 3.30 -18.05
CA THR A 31 -16.72 1.96 -18.17
C THR A 31 -16.68 1.26 -16.82
N PHE A 32 -16.31 1.97 -15.75
CA PHE A 32 -16.29 1.43 -14.39
C PHE A 32 -17.69 1.08 -13.86
N ASN A 33 -18.70 1.90 -14.18
CA ASN A 33 -20.10 1.64 -13.82
C ASN A 33 -20.62 0.31 -14.34
N ARG A 34 -20.12 -0.17 -15.49
CA ARG A 34 -20.49 -1.47 -16.07
C ARG A 34 -19.87 -2.66 -15.33
N LEU A 35 -18.84 -2.44 -14.52
CA LEU A 35 -18.17 -3.48 -13.74
C LEU A 35 -18.86 -3.75 -12.39
N GLY A 36 -19.78 -2.88 -11.96
CA GLY A 36 -20.48 -3.04 -10.69
C GLY A 36 -19.57 -2.92 -9.46
N LEU A 37 -18.75 -1.87 -9.40
CA LEU A 37 -17.80 -1.65 -8.31
C LEU A 37 -18.48 -1.36 -6.98
N ASP A 38 -17.92 -1.87 -5.89
CA ASP A 38 -18.27 -1.44 -4.53
C ASP A 38 -17.47 -0.20 -4.11
N ARG A 39 -16.20 -0.14 -4.52
CA ARG A 39 -15.23 0.89 -4.12
C ARG A 39 -14.59 1.56 -5.34
N LEU A 40 -14.43 2.88 -5.29
CA LEU A 40 -13.65 3.62 -6.28
C LEU A 40 -12.73 4.63 -5.57
N ALA A 41 -11.44 4.53 -5.83
CA ALA A 41 -10.45 5.48 -5.34
C ALA A 41 -9.90 6.32 -6.50
N ILE A 42 -9.81 7.63 -6.31
CA ILE A 42 -9.14 8.54 -7.25
C ILE A 42 -7.76 8.90 -6.70
N LEU A 43 -6.73 8.65 -7.50
CA LEU A 43 -5.35 8.62 -7.05
C LEU A 43 -4.55 9.75 -7.70
N PHE A 44 -4.03 10.66 -6.88
CA PHE A 44 -3.21 11.81 -7.31
C PHE A 44 -1.77 11.74 -6.75
N ASP A 45 -1.38 10.60 -6.19
CA ASP A 45 0.00 10.24 -5.84
C ASP A 45 0.89 10.12 -7.07
N ASP A 46 2.21 10.28 -6.88
CA ASP A 46 3.23 10.16 -7.92
C ASP A 46 3.06 11.10 -9.14
N MET A 47 2.51 12.29 -8.92
CA MET A 47 2.29 13.29 -9.96
C MET A 47 2.75 14.69 -9.54
N LYS A 48 2.84 15.62 -10.50
CA LYS A 48 3.28 17.01 -10.27
C LYS A 48 2.37 17.74 -9.27
N GLY A 49 2.94 18.14 -8.14
CA GLY A 49 2.31 19.00 -7.14
C GLY A 49 2.73 20.47 -7.27
N GLY A 50 2.64 21.20 -6.15
CA GLY A 50 3.11 22.58 -5.99
C GLY A 50 2.35 23.63 -6.80
N LEU A 51 1.16 23.29 -7.29
CA LEU A 51 0.33 24.18 -8.08
C LEU A 51 -0.63 24.98 -7.18
N PRO A 52 -0.81 26.29 -7.43
CA PRO A 52 -1.87 27.05 -6.79
C PRO A 52 -3.25 26.42 -7.07
N GLY A 53 -4.09 26.28 -6.04
CA GLY A 53 -5.44 25.73 -6.19
C GLY A 53 -5.50 24.21 -6.42
N LEU A 54 -4.41 23.47 -6.25
CA LEU A 54 -4.36 22.02 -6.44
C LEU A 54 -5.42 21.27 -5.61
N ALA A 55 -5.58 21.63 -4.33
CA ALA A 55 -6.58 21.02 -3.45
C ALA A 55 -8.00 21.18 -4.03
N ARG A 56 -8.37 22.41 -4.41
CA ARG A 56 -9.66 22.68 -5.05
C ARG A 56 -9.86 21.87 -6.32
N MET A 57 -8.86 21.80 -7.20
CA MET A 57 -8.98 21.04 -8.44
C MET A 57 -9.20 19.55 -8.20
N GLN A 58 -8.48 18.96 -7.24
CA GLN A 58 -8.66 17.56 -6.86
C GLN A 58 -10.03 17.30 -6.23
N VAL A 59 -10.55 18.23 -5.44
CA VAL A 59 -11.92 18.18 -4.91
C VAL A 59 -12.94 18.21 -6.05
N ASP A 60 -12.81 19.15 -7.00
CA ASP A 60 -13.74 19.29 -8.13
C ASP A 60 -13.75 18.01 -8.99
N ILE A 61 -12.59 17.40 -9.23
CA ILE A 61 -12.47 16.12 -9.95
C ILE A 61 -13.11 14.98 -9.15
N ALA A 62 -12.80 14.86 -7.85
CA ALA A 62 -13.34 13.81 -6.99
C ALA A 62 -14.87 13.89 -6.87
N HIS A 63 -15.43 15.09 -6.76
CA HIS A 63 -16.87 15.31 -6.77
C HIS A 63 -17.50 14.97 -8.12
N LEU A 64 -16.88 15.37 -9.24
CA LEU A 64 -17.38 14.99 -10.57
C LEU A 64 -17.44 13.46 -10.71
N VAL A 65 -16.41 12.75 -10.27
CA VAL A 65 -16.40 11.29 -10.26
C VAL A 65 -17.51 10.74 -9.36
N ARG A 66 -17.62 11.21 -8.10
CA ARG A 66 -18.65 10.77 -7.14
C ARG A 66 -20.06 10.90 -7.71
N ASP A 67 -20.33 11.98 -8.43
CA ASP A 67 -21.65 12.29 -8.99
C ASP A 67 -22.07 11.38 -10.15
N HIS A 68 -21.10 10.76 -10.83
CA HIS A 68 -21.35 9.94 -12.02
C HIS A 68 -21.06 8.46 -11.80
N ALA A 69 -20.22 8.12 -10.83
CA ALA A 69 -19.89 6.75 -10.48
C ALA A 69 -20.99 6.10 -9.63
N ARG A 70 -21.21 4.80 -9.82
CA ARG A 70 -22.18 3.98 -9.09
C ARG A 70 -21.57 3.20 -7.92
N ALA A 71 -20.29 3.44 -7.62
CA ALA A 71 -19.62 2.83 -6.48
C ALA A 71 -20.28 3.23 -5.16
N ARG A 72 -20.21 2.36 -4.15
CA ARG A 72 -20.83 2.56 -2.83
C ARG A 72 -19.92 3.37 -1.90
N HIS A 73 -18.61 3.22 -2.09
CA HIS A 73 -17.59 3.83 -1.26
C HIS A 73 -16.54 4.53 -2.13
N PHE A 74 -16.11 5.71 -1.69
CA PHE A 74 -15.19 6.55 -2.44
C PHE A 74 -13.98 6.90 -1.58
N ALA A 75 -12.81 6.95 -2.20
CA ALA A 75 -11.59 7.44 -1.57
C ALA A 75 -10.81 8.35 -2.52
N ILE A 76 -9.95 9.19 -1.97
CA ILE A 76 -8.93 9.93 -2.70
C ILE A 76 -7.55 9.65 -2.10
N CYS A 77 -6.54 9.47 -2.95
CA CYS A 77 -5.15 9.66 -2.54
C CYS A 77 -4.73 11.07 -2.97
N PRO A 78 -4.56 12.03 -2.05
CA PRO A 78 -4.09 13.37 -2.41
C PRO A 78 -2.63 13.32 -2.88
N THR A 79 -2.16 14.31 -3.63
CA THR A 79 -0.74 14.38 -4.05
C THR A 79 0.22 14.38 -2.86
N TYR A 80 -0.23 14.93 -1.73
CA TYR A 80 0.53 14.90 -0.49
C TYR A 80 -0.21 14.06 0.54
N TYR A 81 0.19 12.80 0.64
CA TYR A 81 -0.43 11.78 1.50
C TYR A 81 0.39 11.46 2.77
N SER A 82 1.36 12.32 3.09
CA SER A 82 2.25 12.20 4.26
C SER A 82 2.86 13.56 4.64
N TYR A 83 3.43 13.63 5.84
CA TYR A 83 4.36 14.70 6.23
C TYR A 83 5.78 14.50 5.70
N ASP A 84 6.04 13.40 4.98
CA ASP A 84 7.34 13.11 4.38
C ASP A 84 7.83 14.27 3.50
N PRO A 85 8.96 14.94 3.86
CA PRO A 85 9.51 16.03 3.06
C PRO A 85 9.92 15.58 1.65
N VAL A 86 10.08 14.27 1.42
CA VAL A 86 10.38 13.74 0.09
C VAL A 86 9.28 14.06 -0.93
N LEU A 87 8.00 14.14 -0.49
CA LEU A 87 6.89 14.46 -1.39
C LEU A 87 7.04 15.88 -1.93
N ASP A 88 7.44 16.83 -1.08
CA ASP A 88 7.71 18.21 -1.48
C ASP A 88 8.94 18.34 -2.40
N GLN A 89 9.91 17.43 -2.27
CA GLN A 89 11.11 17.39 -3.12
C GLN A 89 10.80 16.82 -4.51
N ILE A 90 9.99 15.77 -4.59
CA ILE A 90 9.72 15.06 -5.85
C ILE A 90 8.55 15.71 -6.61
N PHE A 91 7.47 16.06 -5.91
CA PHE A 91 6.26 16.60 -6.53
C PHE A 91 6.26 18.14 -6.55
N GLY A 92 7.21 18.78 -5.89
CA GLY A 92 7.26 20.22 -5.72
C GLY A 92 6.62 20.67 -4.41
N LYS A 93 6.97 21.88 -3.96
CA LYS A 93 6.59 22.40 -2.64
C LYS A 93 5.07 22.50 -2.49
N ARG A 94 4.51 21.84 -1.49
CA ARG A 94 3.09 21.84 -1.18
C ARG A 94 2.55 23.25 -0.97
N PRO A 95 1.39 23.59 -1.56
CA PRO A 95 0.71 24.84 -1.26
C PRO A 95 0.41 24.97 0.23
N ALA A 96 0.48 26.19 0.76
CA ALA A 96 0.06 26.46 2.13
C ALA A 96 -1.41 26.05 2.31
N ALA A 97 -1.73 25.43 3.45
CA ALA A 97 -3.05 24.94 3.80
C ALA A 97 -3.65 23.87 2.84
N TYR A 98 -2.84 23.19 2.02
CA TYR A 98 -3.34 22.22 1.03
C TYR A 98 -4.20 21.10 1.66
N LEU A 99 -3.74 20.51 2.78
CA LEU A 99 -4.45 19.40 3.42
C LEU A 99 -5.72 19.89 4.12
N GLU A 100 -5.66 21.06 4.75
CA GLU A 100 -6.78 21.73 5.39
C GLU A 100 -7.88 22.09 4.37
N GLU A 101 -7.49 22.68 3.24
CA GLU A 101 -8.41 23.04 2.16
C GLU A 101 -9.06 21.78 1.57
N LEU A 102 -8.27 20.73 1.31
CA LEU A 102 -8.77 19.44 0.83
C LEU A 102 -9.78 18.86 1.83
N GLY A 103 -9.41 18.78 3.10
CA GLY A 103 -10.23 18.22 4.17
C GLY A 103 -11.55 18.96 4.39
N GLN A 104 -11.53 20.30 4.29
CA GLN A 104 -12.73 21.13 4.47
C GLN A 104 -13.68 21.07 3.27
N LYS A 105 -13.16 20.98 2.04
CA LYS A 105 -13.97 21.08 0.80
C LYS A 105 -14.42 19.73 0.26
N LEU A 106 -13.67 18.66 0.50
CA LEU A 106 -14.02 17.33 0.03
C LEU A 106 -15.27 16.82 0.76
N ASP A 107 -16.14 16.09 0.06
CA ASP A 107 -17.34 15.51 0.70
C ASP A 107 -16.90 14.61 1.86
N PRO A 108 -17.45 14.77 3.08
CA PRO A 108 -17.12 13.94 4.24
C PRO A 108 -17.29 12.43 4.01
N LYS A 109 -18.07 12.02 2.99
CA LYS A 109 -18.23 10.60 2.61
C LYS A 109 -17.10 10.03 1.74
N ILE A 110 -16.18 10.87 1.28
CA ILE A 110 -14.99 10.43 0.52
C ILE A 110 -13.84 10.27 1.51
N ASP A 111 -13.33 9.06 1.66
CA ASP A 111 -12.17 8.76 2.47
C ASP A 111 -10.90 9.41 1.90
N ILE A 112 -9.95 9.77 2.76
CA ILE A 112 -8.65 10.33 2.33
C ILE A 112 -7.55 9.37 2.76
N PHE A 113 -6.76 8.90 1.79
CA PHE A 113 -5.60 8.05 2.06
C PHE A 113 -4.50 8.81 2.80
N TRP A 114 -3.85 8.13 3.74
CA TRP A 114 -2.73 8.65 4.50
C TRP A 114 -1.69 7.55 4.77
N THR A 115 -0.41 7.82 4.54
CA THR A 115 0.65 6.81 4.75
C THR A 115 1.39 6.95 6.07
N GLY A 116 1.14 8.04 6.82
CA GLY A 116 1.75 8.31 8.12
C GLY A 116 2.67 9.53 8.11
N GLU A 117 3.54 9.62 9.12
CA GLU A 117 4.54 10.71 9.23
C GLU A 117 5.51 10.69 8.04
N VAL A 118 5.82 9.50 7.54
CA VAL A 118 6.61 9.28 6.33
C VAL A 118 5.94 8.27 5.40
N THR A 119 6.36 8.21 4.15
CA THR A 119 5.77 7.34 3.11
C THR A 119 5.75 5.87 3.53
N CYS A 120 6.83 5.38 4.16
CA CYS A 120 6.92 4.04 4.73
C CYS A 120 7.06 4.11 6.25
N SER A 121 5.97 4.44 6.94
CA SER A 121 5.96 4.63 8.40
C SER A 121 6.19 3.32 9.17
N LYS A 122 6.91 3.38 10.30
CA LYS A 122 7.17 2.22 11.18
C LYS A 122 6.13 2.03 12.28
N SER A 123 5.31 3.03 12.54
CA SER A 123 4.24 3.02 13.54
C SER A 123 3.29 4.18 13.26
N TYR A 124 2.13 4.17 13.91
CA TYR A 124 1.13 5.21 13.80
C TYR A 124 0.70 5.68 15.20
N PRO A 125 1.41 6.66 15.80
CA PRO A 125 1.06 7.15 17.12
C PRO A 125 -0.37 7.74 17.15
N PRO A 126 -1.18 7.48 18.19
CA PRO A 126 -2.54 8.00 18.28
C PRO A 126 -2.65 9.52 18.20
N GLU A 127 -1.69 10.24 18.78
CA GLU A 127 -1.58 11.70 18.73
C GLU A 127 -1.43 12.22 17.30
N HIS A 128 -0.56 11.59 16.50
CA HIS A 128 -0.38 11.91 15.08
C HIS A 128 -1.67 11.69 14.30
N LEU A 129 -2.35 10.56 14.51
CA LEU A 129 -3.60 10.29 13.80
C LEU A 129 -4.75 11.23 14.19
N ARG A 130 -4.79 11.71 15.44
CA ARG A 130 -5.76 12.74 15.86
C ARG A 130 -5.45 14.08 15.21
N GLU A 131 -4.19 14.50 15.22
CA GLU A 131 -3.75 15.71 14.54
C GLU A 131 -4.12 15.69 13.05
N VAL A 132 -3.81 14.58 12.36
CA VAL A 132 -4.17 14.39 10.96
C VAL A 132 -5.69 14.41 10.80
N SER A 133 -6.45 13.76 11.69
CA SER A 133 -7.91 13.75 11.61
C SER A 133 -8.52 15.15 11.73
N ASP A 134 -7.96 15.99 12.60
CA ASP A 134 -8.36 17.39 12.74
C ASP A 134 -7.99 18.20 11.49
N LEU A 135 -6.80 17.96 10.93
CA LEU A 135 -6.29 18.62 9.73
C LEU A 135 -7.17 18.33 8.50
N ILE A 136 -7.53 17.07 8.27
CA ILE A 136 -8.31 16.63 7.10
C ILE A 136 -9.82 16.53 7.39
N ALA A 137 -10.24 16.93 8.59
CA ALA A 137 -11.61 16.95 9.09
C ALA A 137 -12.34 15.58 9.03
N ARG A 138 -11.62 14.46 9.09
CA ARG A 138 -12.16 13.09 9.10
C ARG A 138 -11.09 12.09 9.53
N LYS A 139 -11.50 10.89 9.93
CA LYS A 139 -10.55 9.78 10.16
C LYS A 139 -9.82 9.44 8.85
N PRO A 140 -8.49 9.30 8.84
CA PRO A 140 -7.78 8.89 7.64
C PRO A 140 -8.06 7.42 7.29
N LEU A 141 -8.08 7.14 5.99
CA LEU A 141 -7.98 5.79 5.47
C LEU A 141 -6.49 5.46 5.35
N LEU A 142 -6.00 4.53 6.18
CA LEU A 142 -4.58 4.27 6.18
C LEU A 142 -4.16 3.51 4.91
N TRP A 143 -3.09 3.98 4.26
CA TRP A 143 -2.34 3.24 3.24
C TRP A 143 -0.99 2.84 3.84
N ASP A 144 -0.92 1.63 4.41
CA ASP A 144 0.29 1.14 5.07
C ASP A 144 1.24 0.53 4.04
N ASN A 145 2.38 1.19 3.82
CA ASN A 145 3.46 0.74 2.94
C ASN A 145 4.35 -0.32 3.61
N TYR A 146 3.71 -1.35 4.14
CA TYR A 146 4.32 -2.60 4.60
C TYR A 146 3.35 -3.73 4.25
N PRO A 147 3.76 -4.79 3.52
CA PRO A 147 5.13 -5.22 3.26
C PRO A 147 5.74 -4.77 1.91
N VAL A 148 5.18 -3.79 1.20
CA VAL A 148 5.60 -3.41 -0.17
C VAL A 148 7.11 -3.48 -0.47
N ASN A 149 7.45 -4.00 -1.66
CA ASN A 149 8.84 -4.12 -2.15
C ASN A 149 9.00 -3.83 -3.65
N ASP A 150 8.14 -2.99 -4.22
CA ASP A 150 8.10 -2.66 -5.64
C ASP A 150 9.25 -1.74 -6.14
N GLY A 151 9.78 -0.88 -5.27
CA GLY A 151 10.83 0.07 -5.64
C GLY A 151 12.23 -0.54 -5.78
N PRO A 152 13.15 0.11 -6.52
CA PRO A 152 14.51 -0.39 -6.77
C PRO A 152 15.36 -0.58 -5.50
N LYS A 153 15.02 0.12 -4.41
CA LYS A 153 15.64 -0.08 -3.09
C LYS A 153 15.00 -1.25 -2.32
N MET A 154 13.68 -1.40 -2.42
CA MET A 154 12.91 -2.31 -1.58
C MET A 154 12.82 -3.72 -2.17
N CYS A 155 12.83 -3.87 -3.51
CA CYS A 155 12.80 -5.17 -4.18
C CYS A 155 13.97 -6.09 -3.80
N LYS A 156 15.03 -5.53 -3.20
CA LYS A 156 16.17 -6.28 -2.67
C LYS A 156 15.86 -7.03 -1.38
N PHE A 157 14.62 -6.97 -0.88
CA PHE A 157 14.18 -7.64 0.35
C PHE A 157 12.82 -8.31 0.13
N LEU A 158 12.56 -9.37 0.89
CA LEU A 158 11.20 -9.88 1.10
C LEU A 158 10.78 -9.52 2.52
N HIS A 159 9.81 -8.62 2.65
CA HIS A 159 9.33 -8.12 3.94
C HIS A 159 8.31 -9.10 4.55
N LEU A 160 8.83 -10.16 5.16
CA LEU A 160 8.02 -11.29 5.66
C LEU A 160 7.67 -11.21 7.15
N ARG A 161 8.22 -10.23 7.88
CA ARG A 161 8.01 -10.12 9.33
C ARG A 161 6.52 -9.89 9.64
N ALA A 162 6.10 -10.32 10.83
CA ALA A 162 4.78 -9.99 11.32
C ALA A 162 4.65 -8.47 11.48
N PHE A 163 3.42 -7.94 11.35
CA PHE A 163 3.17 -6.54 11.62
C PHE A 163 3.50 -6.22 13.07
N GLU A 164 4.16 -5.08 13.27
CA GLU A 164 4.50 -4.50 14.57
C GLU A 164 4.20 -2.99 14.53
N GLY A 165 3.95 -2.38 15.69
CA GLY A 165 3.66 -0.94 15.78
C GLY A 165 2.30 -0.52 15.20
N ARG A 166 1.39 -1.47 14.94
CA ARG A 166 -0.01 -1.23 14.49
C ARG A 166 -0.98 -1.73 15.57
N PRO A 167 -1.06 -1.07 16.74
CA PRO A 167 -1.89 -1.55 17.84
C PRO A 167 -3.38 -1.60 17.44
N ARG A 168 -4.18 -2.46 18.07
CA ARG A 168 -5.59 -2.67 17.66
C ARG A 168 -6.44 -1.40 17.80
N GLU A 169 -6.03 -0.52 18.69
CA GLU A 169 -6.59 0.81 18.99
C GLU A 169 -6.60 1.72 17.75
N LEU A 170 -5.80 1.41 16.72
CA LEU A 170 -5.90 2.10 15.42
C LEU A 170 -7.29 1.99 14.79
N ALA A 171 -8.06 0.93 15.10
CA ALA A 171 -9.44 0.79 14.61
C ALA A 171 -10.35 1.95 15.05
N ASP A 172 -10.06 2.58 16.18
CA ASP A 172 -10.85 3.72 16.68
C ASP A 172 -10.45 5.05 16.03
N LEU A 173 -9.30 5.09 15.35
CA LEU A 173 -8.71 6.32 14.79
C LEU A 173 -8.74 6.36 13.26
N LEU A 174 -8.97 5.22 12.60
CA LEU A 174 -8.95 5.10 11.14
C LEU A 174 -10.35 4.85 10.58
N SER A 175 -10.61 5.27 9.34
CA SER A 175 -11.81 4.85 8.60
C SER A 175 -11.62 3.47 7.93
N GLY A 176 -10.37 3.08 7.71
CA GLY A 176 -9.97 1.75 7.26
C GLY A 176 -8.45 1.60 7.25
N HIS A 177 -7.97 0.39 6.96
CA HIS A 177 -6.56 0.07 6.86
C HIS A 177 -6.31 -0.73 5.57
N ALA A 178 -5.85 -0.02 4.53
CA ALA A 178 -5.37 -0.60 3.30
C ALA A 178 -3.87 -0.92 3.44
N VAL A 179 -3.47 -2.07 2.91
CA VAL A 179 -2.10 -2.58 2.96
C VAL A 179 -1.53 -2.62 1.56
N ASN A 180 -0.33 -2.08 1.36
CA ASN A 180 0.41 -2.21 0.12
C ASN A 180 1.26 -3.50 0.15
N PRO A 181 0.90 -4.55 -0.61
CA PRO A 181 1.60 -5.83 -0.59
C PRO A 181 2.94 -5.78 -1.34
N MET A 182 3.74 -6.83 -1.22
CA MET A 182 4.90 -7.07 -2.09
C MET A 182 4.46 -7.47 -3.49
N ASN A 183 5.40 -7.43 -4.44
CA ASN A 183 5.26 -8.05 -5.76
C ASN A 183 5.12 -9.58 -5.71
N GLN A 184 5.32 -10.19 -4.55
CA GLN A 184 5.11 -11.61 -4.26
C GLN A 184 3.74 -11.78 -3.56
N PRO A 185 2.64 -12.01 -4.31
CA PRO A 185 1.29 -12.02 -3.75
C PRO A 185 1.06 -13.13 -2.72
N VAL A 186 1.66 -14.32 -2.90
CA VAL A 186 1.47 -15.42 -1.94
C VAL A 186 2.22 -15.14 -0.65
N LEU A 187 3.48 -14.71 -0.72
CA LEU A 187 4.29 -14.33 0.44
C LEU A 187 3.71 -13.13 1.19
N SER A 188 3.11 -12.17 0.50
CA SER A 188 2.46 -11.00 1.11
C SER A 188 1.34 -11.38 2.08
N ARG A 189 0.73 -12.55 1.91
CA ARG A 189 -0.30 -13.05 2.82
C ARG A 189 0.24 -13.25 4.23
N ILE A 190 1.52 -13.58 4.41
CA ILE A 190 2.11 -13.83 5.73
C ILE A 190 1.98 -12.59 6.63
N PRO A 191 2.60 -11.43 6.31
CA PRO A 191 2.44 -10.22 7.10
C PRO A 191 0.96 -9.79 7.18
N MET A 192 0.20 -9.81 6.09
CA MET A 192 -1.20 -9.38 6.09
C MET A 192 -2.09 -10.19 7.05
N LEU A 193 -1.88 -11.51 7.16
CA LEU A 193 -2.59 -12.35 8.13
C LEU A 193 -2.27 -11.96 9.57
N THR A 194 -1.04 -11.53 9.85
CA THR A 194 -0.67 -11.06 11.19
C THR A 194 -1.33 -9.73 11.55
N LEU A 195 -1.52 -8.81 10.59
CA LEU A 195 -2.29 -7.59 10.81
C LEU A 195 -3.76 -7.90 11.13
N ALA A 196 -4.37 -8.83 10.37
CA ALA A 196 -5.72 -9.30 10.64
C ALA A 196 -5.85 -9.92 12.04
N GLU A 197 -4.79 -10.59 12.52
CA GLU A 197 -4.73 -11.11 13.88
C GLU A 197 -4.70 -9.99 14.92
N ILE A 198 -3.92 -8.92 14.72
CA ILE A 198 -3.90 -7.77 15.64
C ILE A 198 -5.31 -7.19 15.84
N TYR A 199 -6.05 -6.95 14.76
CA TYR A 199 -7.40 -6.40 14.86
C TYR A 199 -8.41 -7.33 15.51
N ARG A 200 -8.19 -8.65 15.46
CA ARG A 200 -9.04 -9.66 16.10
C ARG A 200 -8.60 -10.03 17.51
N ALA A 201 -7.39 -9.66 17.92
CA ALA A 201 -6.80 -10.12 19.16
C ALA A 201 -7.61 -9.64 20.37
N THR A 202 -8.00 -10.60 21.21
CA THR A 202 -8.63 -10.37 22.53
C THR A 202 -7.60 -10.50 23.66
N SER A 203 -6.37 -10.89 23.35
CA SER A 203 -5.24 -11.08 24.27
C SER A 203 -3.99 -10.38 23.73
N SER A 204 -2.88 -10.42 24.48
CA SER A 204 -1.60 -9.85 24.02
C SER A 204 -1.13 -10.47 22.71
N TYR A 205 -0.87 -9.63 21.70
CA TYR A 205 -0.32 -10.03 20.42
C TYR A 205 1.16 -10.43 20.54
N SER A 206 1.55 -11.53 19.89
CA SER A 206 2.94 -12.01 19.84
C SER A 206 3.39 -12.11 18.38
N PRO A 207 4.27 -11.21 17.90
CA PRO A 207 4.72 -11.20 16.51
C PRO A 207 5.28 -12.56 16.04
N ALA A 208 6.12 -13.20 16.87
CA ALA A 208 6.71 -14.50 16.54
C ALA A 208 5.66 -15.62 16.41
N ALA A 209 4.65 -15.63 17.28
CA ALA A 209 3.58 -16.63 17.21
C ALA A 209 2.64 -16.37 16.02
N ALA A 210 2.32 -15.10 15.75
CA ALA A 210 1.50 -14.70 14.61
C ALA A 210 2.20 -15.03 13.29
N PHE A 211 3.50 -14.76 13.16
CA PHE A 211 4.30 -15.13 11.99
C PHE A 211 4.24 -16.64 11.73
N ARG A 212 4.48 -17.48 12.75
CA ARG A 212 4.44 -18.94 12.58
C ARG A 212 3.08 -19.42 12.09
N ARG A 213 1.98 -18.97 12.71
CA ARG A 213 0.62 -19.32 12.27
C ARG A 213 0.33 -18.87 10.84
N ALA A 214 0.74 -17.65 10.49
CA ALA A 214 0.53 -17.11 9.15
C ALA A 214 1.36 -17.86 8.09
N ALA A 215 2.61 -18.19 8.38
CA ALA A 215 3.47 -18.98 7.51
C ALA A 215 2.95 -20.42 7.33
N GLU A 216 2.45 -21.06 8.39
CA GLU A 216 1.76 -22.37 8.31
C GLU A 216 0.44 -22.29 7.54
N ASN A 217 -0.28 -21.17 7.62
CA ASN A 217 -1.48 -20.96 6.81
C ASN A 217 -1.13 -20.92 5.32
N VAL A 218 -0.04 -20.24 4.96
CA VAL A 218 0.43 -20.11 3.58
C VAL A 218 1.08 -21.39 3.05
N GLY A 219 1.84 -22.11 3.89
CA GLY A 219 2.62 -23.29 3.51
C GLY A 219 2.37 -24.51 4.39
N THR A 220 3.46 -25.22 4.72
CA THR A 220 3.52 -26.32 5.69
C THR A 220 4.25 -25.89 6.96
N HIS A 221 4.24 -26.73 8.00
CA HIS A 221 4.98 -26.48 9.23
C HIS A 221 6.49 -26.39 8.97
N GLU A 222 7.03 -27.31 8.17
CA GLU A 222 8.45 -27.38 7.82
C GLU A 222 8.88 -26.14 7.02
N PHE A 223 8.03 -25.68 6.10
CA PHE A 223 8.25 -24.42 5.38
C PHE A 223 8.27 -23.23 6.34
N ALA A 224 7.32 -23.15 7.28
CA ALA A 224 7.26 -22.06 8.25
C ALA A 224 8.50 -22.03 9.16
N VAL A 225 8.97 -23.20 9.63
CA VAL A 225 10.20 -23.32 10.42
C VAL A 225 11.42 -22.88 9.61
N ARG A 226 11.54 -23.32 8.35
CA ARG A 226 12.61 -22.91 7.45
C ARG A 226 12.59 -21.40 7.20
N LEU A 227 11.42 -20.86 6.87
CA LEU A 227 11.24 -19.44 6.60
C LEU A 227 11.57 -18.56 7.83
N ALA A 228 11.23 -19.02 9.03
CA ALA A 228 11.60 -18.35 10.28
C ALA A 228 13.12 -18.30 10.46
N ALA A 229 13.83 -19.39 10.14
CA ALA A 229 15.29 -19.45 10.24
C ALA A 229 15.98 -18.53 9.22
N ASP A 230 15.39 -18.37 8.03
CA ASP A 230 15.95 -17.56 6.95
C ASP A 230 15.39 -16.11 6.92
N ILE A 231 14.57 -15.70 7.89
CA ILE A 231 13.86 -14.41 7.81
C ILE A 231 14.83 -13.23 7.74
N ASP A 232 15.97 -13.29 8.45
CA ASP A 232 16.99 -12.24 8.42
C ASP A 232 17.76 -12.23 7.10
N VAL A 233 17.86 -13.37 6.41
CA VAL A 233 18.42 -13.43 5.05
C VAL A 233 17.55 -12.60 4.10
N PHE A 234 16.23 -12.79 4.14
CA PHE A 234 15.31 -12.13 3.22
C PHE A 234 14.97 -10.69 3.61
N ALA A 235 14.72 -10.42 4.89
CA ALA A 235 14.15 -9.17 5.36
C ALA A 235 15.19 -8.19 5.95
N THR A 236 16.47 -8.57 6.06
CA THR A 236 17.55 -7.68 6.56
C THR A 236 18.79 -7.71 5.67
N ARG A 237 19.34 -8.89 5.35
CA ARG A 237 20.54 -8.99 4.51
C ARG A 237 20.23 -8.60 3.07
N GLY A 238 19.15 -9.15 2.52
CA GLY A 238 18.65 -8.83 1.20
C GLY A 238 19.48 -9.43 0.05
N PHE A 239 18.91 -9.36 -1.15
CA PHE A 239 19.38 -10.00 -2.37
C PHE A 239 20.83 -9.68 -2.74
N GLU A 240 21.25 -8.43 -2.55
CA GLU A 240 22.56 -7.93 -3.02
C GLU A 240 23.72 -8.44 -2.17
N ARG A 241 23.46 -8.81 -0.90
CA ARG A 241 24.47 -9.30 0.03
C ARG A 241 24.59 -10.83 0.06
N LEU A 242 23.88 -11.51 -0.83
CA LEU A 242 23.98 -12.95 -1.01
C LEU A 242 24.92 -13.25 -2.17
N SER A 243 25.93 -14.06 -1.89
CA SER A 243 26.80 -14.64 -2.91
C SER A 243 26.01 -15.55 -3.85
N HIS A 244 26.58 -15.83 -5.03
CA HIS A 244 25.97 -16.76 -5.96
C HIS A 244 25.76 -18.16 -5.34
N ALA A 245 26.75 -18.65 -4.57
CA ALA A 245 26.65 -19.94 -3.88
C ALA A 245 25.50 -19.96 -2.86
N GLU A 246 25.37 -18.93 -2.03
CA GLU A 246 24.27 -18.82 -1.07
C GLU A 246 22.90 -18.81 -1.76
N LYS A 247 22.77 -18.09 -2.88
CA LYS A 247 21.52 -18.09 -3.66
C LYS A 247 21.19 -19.48 -4.19
N GLN A 248 22.17 -20.19 -4.74
CA GLN A 248 21.96 -21.56 -5.25
C GLN A 248 21.60 -22.54 -4.13
N ASP A 249 22.23 -22.42 -2.96
CA ASP A 249 21.89 -23.24 -1.80
C ASP A 249 20.46 -23.00 -1.32
N LEU A 250 20.04 -21.73 -1.24
CA LEU A 250 18.66 -21.37 -0.89
C LEU A 250 17.68 -21.87 -1.96
N VAL A 251 17.98 -21.72 -3.25
CA VAL A 251 17.13 -22.27 -4.33
C VAL A 251 16.95 -23.78 -4.16
N ARG A 252 18.02 -24.53 -3.89
CA ARG A 252 17.94 -25.98 -3.62
C ARG A 252 17.04 -26.28 -2.41
N ILE A 253 17.24 -25.58 -1.29
CA ILE A 253 16.43 -25.75 -0.07
C ILE A 253 14.95 -25.48 -0.36
N TYR A 254 14.63 -24.34 -0.99
CA TYR A 254 13.23 -23.98 -1.23
C TYR A 254 12.57 -24.82 -2.33
N SER A 255 13.35 -25.47 -3.20
CA SER A 255 12.84 -26.41 -4.21
C SER A 255 12.18 -27.64 -3.60
N GLU A 256 12.60 -28.06 -2.40
CA GLU A 256 12.01 -29.20 -1.69
C GLU A 256 10.53 -28.96 -1.36
N PHE A 257 10.09 -27.70 -1.27
CA PHE A 257 8.71 -27.33 -0.96
C PHE A 257 7.80 -27.20 -2.20
N LEU A 258 8.34 -27.27 -3.42
CA LEU A 258 7.59 -27.00 -4.66
C LEU A 258 6.38 -27.93 -4.85
N ASN A 259 6.49 -29.20 -4.43
CA ASN A 259 5.42 -30.19 -4.54
C ASN A 259 4.54 -30.28 -3.28
N THR A 260 4.58 -29.26 -2.42
CA THR A 260 3.79 -29.18 -1.18
C THR A 260 2.76 -28.05 -1.27
N LYS A 261 1.96 -27.88 -0.22
CA LYS A 261 1.09 -26.69 -0.06
C LYS A 261 1.87 -25.37 -0.14
N ALA A 262 3.14 -25.36 0.25
CA ALA A 262 4.00 -24.17 0.18
C ALA A 262 4.53 -23.87 -1.23
N GLY A 263 4.26 -24.72 -2.24
CA GLY A 263 4.83 -24.61 -3.58
C GLY A 263 4.73 -23.22 -4.21
N PRO A 264 3.57 -22.53 -4.17
CA PRO A 264 3.46 -21.17 -4.70
C PRO A 264 4.35 -20.16 -3.97
N ALA A 265 4.42 -20.21 -2.63
CA ALA A 265 5.28 -19.32 -1.85
C ALA A 265 6.77 -19.62 -2.07
N ALA A 266 7.14 -20.90 -2.17
CA ALA A 266 8.49 -21.34 -2.47
C ALA A 266 8.92 -20.90 -3.88
N SER A 267 8.02 -20.96 -4.87
CA SER A 267 8.27 -20.45 -6.22
C SER A 267 8.58 -18.96 -6.21
N GLU A 268 7.84 -18.15 -5.45
CA GLU A 268 8.12 -16.70 -5.33
C GLU A 268 9.49 -16.41 -4.70
N ILE A 269 9.91 -17.18 -3.70
CA ILE A 269 11.25 -17.08 -3.11
C ILE A 269 12.33 -17.43 -4.15
N ILE A 270 12.15 -18.53 -4.89
CA ILE A 270 13.08 -18.98 -5.92
C ILE A 270 13.17 -17.96 -7.06
N ASP A 271 12.05 -17.39 -7.50
CA ASP A 271 12.03 -16.36 -8.54
C ASP A 271 12.77 -15.10 -8.09
N TRP A 272 12.58 -14.68 -6.84
CA TRP A 272 13.32 -13.58 -6.25
C TRP A 272 14.82 -13.86 -6.15
N LEU A 273 15.23 -15.07 -5.70
CA LEU A 273 16.63 -15.50 -5.65
C LEU A 273 17.30 -15.56 -7.03
N ASN A 274 16.51 -15.84 -8.08
CA ASN A 274 16.93 -15.82 -9.47
C ASN A 274 16.90 -14.40 -10.11
N GLY A 275 16.51 -13.38 -9.34
CA GLY A 275 16.52 -11.99 -9.78
C GLY A 275 15.31 -11.55 -10.60
N ARG A 276 14.26 -12.38 -10.74
CA ARG A 276 13.12 -12.08 -11.63
C ARG A 276 12.30 -10.87 -11.19
N SER A 277 12.28 -10.57 -9.89
CA SER A 277 11.56 -9.43 -9.32
C SER A 277 12.48 -8.26 -8.93
N ILE A 278 13.75 -8.28 -9.34
CA ILE A 278 14.73 -7.26 -8.99
C ILE A 278 14.76 -6.21 -10.10
N VAL A 279 14.28 -5.00 -9.79
CA VAL A 279 14.26 -3.88 -10.74
C VAL A 279 15.45 -2.94 -10.52
N GLY A 280 16.03 -2.45 -11.63
CA GLY A 280 17.01 -1.38 -11.62
C GLY A 280 16.35 0.01 -11.58
N ARG A 281 17.13 1.05 -11.27
CA ARG A 281 16.62 2.45 -11.27
C ARG A 281 16.05 2.87 -12.63
N GLU A 282 16.57 2.31 -13.72
CA GLU A 282 16.23 2.68 -15.10
C GLU A 282 14.83 2.21 -15.53
N VAL A 283 14.33 1.11 -14.96
CA VAL A 283 13.01 0.53 -15.29
C VAL A 283 11.88 1.22 -14.52
N PHE A 284 12.20 1.85 -13.37
CA PHE A 284 11.22 2.48 -12.49
C PHE A 284 10.81 3.90 -12.93
N LEU A 285 11.64 4.59 -13.73
CA LEU A 285 11.33 5.95 -14.23
C LEU A 285 10.54 5.94 -15.55
N THR A 286 10.25 4.75 -16.10
CA THR A 286 9.56 4.57 -17.39
C THR A 286 8.18 3.90 -17.25
N GLN A 287 7.69 3.72 -16.03
CA GLN A 287 6.34 3.22 -15.74
C GLN A 287 5.44 4.34 -15.23
#